data_AF-A0A971ZH83-F1
#
_entry.id   AF-A0A971ZH83-F1
#
_cell.length_a   1.000
_cell.length_b   1.000
_cell.length_c   1.000
_cell.angle_alpha   90.00
_cell.angle_beta   90.00
_cell.angle_gamma   90.00
#
_symmetry.space_group_name_H-M   'P 1'
#
loop_
_entity.id
_entity.type
_entity.pdbx_description
1 polymer ?
#
loop_
_entity_poly.entity_id
_entity_poly.type
_entity_poly.pdbx_seq_one_letter_code
_entity_poly.pdbx_strand_id
1 'polypeptide(L)'
;MKNRKFYIIFLIVIVALVAVLFTSRSSISEEEKLVESYYPNAKDIELIKDIADDMYISLNFPAVKRAYEIDGKIKAFVSSCVGYVGPIDVLVAIDDASDELLGIEILKHEETPRYAEYIEEDWFLERFKNIIVDKYLNLVVLEKEKPEDIIQVTGATISSQAIVNAVNAAIGAYNYINNGVEMASVPDVVPQELWSQDTNSFAINWDEGSIRIDIEKIKEYEPVEMDVVLINTTGTETEMRVKGPTLRDVLETQGLDLSDFEGIGATGRDGYYTLIDKEKLMTGDVILAWEVDGKPLKEEEKPVRLVLPKELGPYWVKMVSNIDLYSVISPKDIDKVHMFDPLTEDIEPYYYEYYGSKDKSIEVGQILRKFDVVDEKGFFTMAAVDGLIKNETISLVRQRYYIKVEGDNAPMNISPNFKLGMNVKHMTHFSTTKDAVIFPHMMKEVVRTKEIHGKEGMLLEDVLLTAGMKWDDGNTFAALSVDEREVKLSPDDILKCYLVQEGSKVDLYREDEKILDDMLRIERR
;
A
#
# COMPACT_ATOMS: atom_id res chain seq x y z
N MET A 1 -35.72 -4.58 -51.63
CA MET A 1 -35.88 -3.33 -50.82
C MET A 1 -35.86 -3.54 -49.31
N LYS A 2 -36.22 -4.72 -48.77
CA LYS A 2 -36.26 -4.98 -47.30
C LYS A 2 -34.89 -4.94 -46.61
N ASN A 3 -33.86 -5.51 -47.23
CA ASN A 3 -32.52 -5.62 -46.62
C ASN A 3 -31.80 -4.27 -46.53
N ARG A 4 -32.04 -3.34 -47.45
CA ARG A 4 -31.41 -2.01 -47.43
C ARG A 4 -31.88 -1.14 -46.25
N LYS A 5 -33.14 -1.29 -45.83
CA LYS A 5 -33.67 -0.63 -44.62
C LYS A 5 -33.06 -1.22 -43.34
N PHE A 6 -32.84 -2.54 -43.29
CA PHE A 6 -32.19 -3.19 -42.16
C PHE A 6 -30.76 -2.70 -41.95
N TYR A 7 -29.96 -2.60 -43.03
CA TYR A 7 -28.59 -2.07 -42.95
C TYR A 7 -28.54 -0.60 -42.52
N ILE A 8 -29.49 0.23 -42.97
CA ILE A 8 -29.56 1.64 -42.55
C ILE A 8 -29.92 1.75 -41.05
N ILE A 9 -30.88 0.96 -40.57
CA ILE A 9 -31.26 0.95 -39.15
C ILE A 9 -30.10 0.43 -38.28
N PHE A 10 -29.43 -0.63 -38.71
CA PHE A 10 -28.27 -1.19 -38.02
C PHE A 10 -27.09 -0.19 -37.95
N LEU A 11 -26.84 0.55 -39.04
CA LEU A 11 -25.83 1.62 -39.07
C LEU A 11 -26.18 2.76 -38.10
N ILE A 12 -27.45 3.18 -38.06
CA ILE A 12 -27.92 4.22 -37.12
C ILE A 12 -27.77 3.75 -35.67
N VAL A 13 -28.09 2.48 -35.38
CA VAL A 13 -27.91 1.91 -34.04
C VAL A 13 -26.43 1.86 -33.66
N ILE A 14 -25.53 1.44 -34.56
CA ILE A 14 -24.08 1.46 -34.29
C ILE A 14 -23.59 2.88 -34.06
N VAL A 15 -23.98 3.85 -34.89
CA VAL A 15 -23.58 5.25 -34.71
C VAL A 15 -24.11 5.80 -33.40
N ALA A 16 -25.34 5.47 -33.01
CA ALA A 16 -25.90 5.84 -31.71
C ALA A 16 -25.15 5.17 -30.56
N LEU A 17 -24.77 3.90 -30.70
CA LEU A 17 -24.02 3.15 -29.68
C LEU A 17 -22.60 3.69 -29.51
N VAL A 18 -21.94 4.03 -30.63
CA VAL A 18 -20.63 4.69 -30.65
C VAL A 18 -20.73 6.10 -30.06
N ALA A 19 -21.77 6.87 -30.40
CA ALA A 19 -22.00 8.19 -29.82
C ALA A 19 -22.24 8.12 -28.30
N VAL A 20 -23.06 7.16 -27.84
CA VAL A 20 -23.32 6.93 -26.40
C VAL A 20 -22.05 6.51 -25.68
N LEU A 21 -21.25 5.61 -26.27
CA LEU A 21 -19.95 5.19 -25.73
C LEU A 21 -18.91 6.31 -25.73
N PHE A 22 -18.99 7.26 -26.69
CA PHE A 22 -18.12 8.42 -26.77
C PHE A 22 -18.50 9.46 -25.71
N THR A 23 -19.81 9.70 -25.50
CA THR A 23 -20.32 10.60 -24.46
C THR A 23 -20.11 10.05 -23.04
N SER A 24 -20.04 8.73 -22.86
CA SER A 24 -19.76 8.12 -21.55
C SER A 24 -18.27 7.95 -21.24
N ARG A 25 -17.37 8.28 -22.19
CA ARG A 25 -15.91 8.19 -22.03
C ARG A 25 -15.14 9.48 -22.30
N SER A 26 -15.80 10.59 -22.65
CA SER A 26 -15.08 11.84 -22.90
C SER A 26 -14.64 12.46 -21.58
N SER A 27 -13.40 12.18 -21.15
CA SER A 27 -12.73 12.77 -19.97
C SER A 27 -12.85 14.30 -19.88
N ILE A 28 -13.00 14.96 -21.03
CA ILE A 28 -13.25 16.40 -21.17
C ILE A 28 -14.49 16.85 -20.38
N SER A 29 -15.54 16.03 -20.32
CA SER A 29 -16.78 16.37 -19.58
C SER A 29 -16.64 16.25 -18.06
N GLU A 30 -15.69 15.46 -17.55
CA GLU A 30 -15.41 15.38 -16.12
C GLU A 30 -14.52 16.53 -15.66
N GLU A 31 -13.51 16.87 -16.47
CA GLU A 31 -12.64 18.02 -16.26
C GLU A 31 -13.42 19.35 -16.25
N GLU A 32 -14.35 19.54 -17.18
CA GLU A 32 -15.20 20.74 -17.22
C GLU A 32 -16.05 20.90 -15.95
N LYS A 33 -16.56 19.79 -15.39
CA LYS A 33 -17.28 19.81 -14.10
C LYS A 33 -16.37 20.18 -12.93
N LEU A 34 -15.12 19.74 -12.96
CA LEU A 34 -14.13 20.13 -11.94
C LEU A 34 -13.85 21.63 -12.04
N VAL A 35 -13.68 22.18 -13.26
CA VAL A 35 -13.56 23.62 -13.48
C VAL A 35 -14.79 24.37 -12.95
N GLU A 36 -16.01 23.91 -13.27
CA GLU A 36 -17.25 24.49 -12.74
C GLU A 36 -17.29 24.52 -11.20
N SER A 37 -16.72 23.50 -10.54
CA SER A 37 -16.69 23.44 -9.07
C SER A 37 -15.82 24.53 -8.43
N TYR A 38 -14.75 24.95 -9.12
CA TYR A 38 -13.91 26.07 -8.69
C TYR A 38 -14.52 27.44 -9.06
N TYR A 39 -15.38 27.51 -10.08
CA TYR A 39 -16.04 28.73 -10.54
C TYR A 39 -17.58 28.61 -10.58
N PRO A 40 -18.26 28.42 -9.43
CA PRO A 40 -19.70 28.12 -9.39
C PRO A 40 -20.60 29.26 -9.90
N ASN A 41 -20.05 30.47 -10.06
CA ASN A 41 -20.76 31.66 -10.55
C ASN A 41 -20.37 32.03 -12.00
N ALA A 42 -19.57 31.21 -12.67
CA ALA A 42 -19.18 31.44 -14.06
C ALA A 42 -20.42 31.44 -14.97
N LYS A 43 -20.48 32.38 -15.91
CA LYS A 43 -21.55 32.43 -16.92
C LYS A 43 -21.14 31.72 -18.20
N ASP A 44 -19.86 31.77 -18.52
CA ASP A 44 -19.28 31.16 -19.71
C ASP A 44 -17.94 30.49 -19.36
N ILE A 45 -17.76 29.26 -19.85
CA ILE A 45 -16.55 28.45 -19.69
C ILE A 45 -16.21 27.88 -21.06
N GLU A 46 -15.05 28.26 -21.61
CA GLU A 46 -14.58 27.79 -22.91
C GLU A 46 -13.22 27.09 -22.77
N LEU A 47 -13.12 25.89 -23.34
CA LEU A 47 -11.87 25.13 -23.36
C LEU A 47 -10.97 25.58 -24.52
N ILE A 48 -9.76 26.03 -24.18
CA ILE A 48 -8.69 26.40 -25.12
C ILE A 48 -7.67 25.27 -25.20
N LYS A 49 -7.73 24.50 -26.30
CA LYS A 49 -6.88 23.31 -26.50
C LYS A 49 -5.50 23.63 -27.09
N ASP A 50 -5.37 24.77 -27.73
CA ASP A 50 -4.22 25.22 -28.51
C ASP A 50 -3.38 26.27 -27.77
N ILE A 51 -3.60 26.47 -26.47
CA ILE A 51 -2.75 27.35 -25.65
C ILE A 51 -1.28 26.91 -25.68
N ALA A 52 -1.02 25.61 -25.82
CA ALA A 52 0.31 25.05 -25.95
C ALA A 52 0.98 25.40 -27.29
N ASP A 53 0.23 25.91 -28.29
CA ASP A 53 0.77 26.39 -29.56
C ASP A 53 1.27 27.84 -29.47
N ASP A 54 1.00 28.56 -28.37
CA ASP A 54 1.59 29.87 -28.11
C ASP A 54 3.13 29.72 -27.99
N MET A 55 3.85 30.55 -28.73
CA MET A 55 5.31 30.43 -28.84
C MET A 55 6.03 30.71 -27.52
N TYR A 56 5.52 31.61 -26.69
CA TYR A 56 6.13 31.92 -25.41
C TYR A 56 5.83 30.81 -24.39
N ILE A 57 4.58 30.34 -24.33
CA ILE A 57 4.15 29.26 -23.43
C ILE A 57 4.85 27.95 -23.76
N SER A 58 4.90 27.56 -25.04
CA SER A 58 5.58 26.31 -25.46
C SER A 58 7.06 26.29 -25.13
N LEU A 59 7.75 27.43 -25.22
CA LEU A 59 9.18 27.52 -24.94
C LEU A 59 9.50 27.59 -23.44
N ASN A 60 8.66 28.26 -22.65
CA ASN A 60 8.96 28.54 -21.24
C ASN A 60 8.19 27.66 -20.25
N PHE A 61 6.99 27.21 -20.60
CA PHE A 61 6.08 26.43 -19.75
C PHE A 61 5.52 25.20 -20.50
N PRO A 62 6.40 24.30 -21.00
CA PRO A 62 5.99 23.16 -21.83
C PRO A 62 5.01 22.18 -21.16
N ALA A 63 4.88 22.24 -19.83
CA ALA A 63 3.91 21.44 -19.09
C ALA A 63 2.45 21.84 -19.36
N VAL A 64 2.18 23.09 -19.76
CA VAL A 64 0.81 23.59 -19.98
C VAL A 64 0.23 22.96 -21.24
N LYS A 65 -0.76 22.08 -21.07
CA LYS A 65 -1.41 21.34 -22.18
C LYS A 65 -2.60 22.07 -22.76
N ARG A 66 -3.44 22.64 -21.90
CA ARG A 66 -4.71 23.29 -22.24
C ARG A 66 -5.14 24.22 -21.12
N ALA A 67 -6.07 25.12 -21.41
CA ALA A 67 -6.61 26.04 -20.43
C ALA A 67 -8.10 26.28 -20.63
N TYR A 68 -8.72 26.92 -19.66
CA TYR A 68 -10.11 27.35 -19.71
C TYR A 68 -10.18 28.86 -19.58
N GLU A 69 -10.91 29.47 -20.50
CA GLU A 69 -11.39 30.83 -20.39
C GLU A 69 -12.70 30.83 -19.63
N ILE A 70 -12.76 31.61 -18.54
CA ILE A 70 -13.94 31.73 -17.69
C ILE A 70 -14.31 33.20 -17.59
N ASP A 71 -15.50 33.54 -18.10
CA ASP A 71 -16.01 34.91 -18.18
C ASP A 71 -15.03 35.90 -18.86
N GLY A 72 -14.35 35.45 -19.92
CA GLY A 72 -13.45 36.29 -20.74
C GLY A 72 -12.01 36.38 -20.24
N LYS A 73 -11.61 35.56 -19.25
CA LYS A 73 -10.22 35.47 -18.78
C LYS A 73 -9.76 34.02 -18.66
N ILE A 74 -8.52 33.76 -19.09
CA ILE A 74 -7.90 32.44 -18.97
C ILE A 74 -7.38 32.26 -17.55
N LYS A 75 -8.07 31.47 -16.72
CA LYS A 75 -7.77 31.36 -15.29
C LYS A 75 -7.80 29.95 -14.71
N ALA A 76 -8.06 28.94 -15.55
CA ALA A 76 -7.75 27.55 -15.20
C ALA A 76 -6.89 26.88 -16.25
N PHE A 77 -5.96 26.04 -15.81
CA PHE A 77 -4.96 25.41 -16.66
C PHE A 77 -4.87 23.93 -16.33
N VAL A 78 -4.66 23.10 -17.34
CA VAL A 78 -4.20 21.73 -17.14
C VAL A 78 -2.75 21.64 -17.56
N SER A 79 -1.91 21.37 -16.57
CA SER A 79 -0.47 21.18 -16.73
C SER A 79 -0.10 19.72 -16.50
N SER A 80 0.94 19.24 -17.17
CA SER A 80 1.41 17.87 -17.07
C SER A 80 2.92 17.85 -16.91
N CYS A 81 3.35 17.37 -15.75
CA CYS A 81 4.77 17.15 -15.48
C CYS A 81 5.06 15.66 -15.30
N VAL A 82 6.26 15.24 -15.65
CA VAL A 82 6.72 13.86 -15.43
C VAL A 82 7.16 13.70 -13.98
N GLY A 83 6.41 12.89 -13.23
CA GLY A 83 6.70 12.46 -11.87
C GLY A 83 7.65 11.26 -11.82
N TYR A 84 7.59 10.48 -10.73
CA TYR A 84 8.50 9.37 -10.47
C TYR A 84 8.29 8.20 -11.44
N VAL A 85 7.04 7.80 -11.68
CA VAL A 85 6.72 6.70 -12.61
C VAL A 85 6.42 7.22 -14.03
N GLY A 86 5.74 8.37 -14.12
CA GLY A 86 5.22 8.88 -15.38
C GLY A 86 4.49 10.21 -15.21
N PRO A 87 3.74 10.66 -16.22
CA PRO A 87 3.10 11.97 -16.20
C PRO A 87 2.02 12.08 -15.10
N ILE A 88 1.92 13.28 -14.52
CA ILE A 88 0.87 13.71 -13.60
C ILE A 88 0.18 14.92 -14.23
N ASP A 89 -1.10 14.76 -14.57
CA ASP A 89 -1.97 15.82 -15.09
C ASP A 89 -2.66 16.52 -13.92
N VAL A 90 -2.42 17.82 -13.78
CA VAL A 90 -2.91 18.66 -12.69
C VAL A 90 -3.78 19.77 -13.26
N LEU A 91 -5.02 19.89 -12.79
CA LEU A 91 -5.86 21.07 -12.99
C LEU A 91 -5.47 22.12 -11.95
N VAL A 92 -5.27 23.35 -12.39
CA VAL A 92 -4.89 24.49 -11.55
C VAL A 92 -5.92 25.59 -11.76
N ALA A 93 -6.54 26.06 -10.66
CA ALA A 93 -7.54 27.12 -10.69
C ALA A 93 -7.02 28.38 -9.99
N ILE A 94 -7.16 29.54 -10.63
CA ILE A 94 -6.66 30.84 -10.17
C ILE A 94 -7.83 31.83 -10.11
N ASP A 95 -7.92 32.59 -9.02
CA ASP A 95 -8.83 33.70 -8.90
C ASP A 95 -8.24 34.96 -9.56
N ASP A 96 -8.98 35.53 -10.51
CA ASP A 96 -8.52 36.68 -11.29
C ASP A 96 -8.75 38.05 -10.62
N ALA A 97 -9.37 38.06 -9.44
CA ALA A 97 -9.61 39.28 -8.66
C ALA A 97 -8.56 39.47 -7.55
N SER A 98 -8.13 38.39 -6.90
CA SER A 98 -7.06 38.40 -5.88
C SER A 98 -5.69 37.94 -6.40
N ASP A 99 -5.60 37.38 -7.62
CA ASP A 99 -4.41 36.70 -8.14
C ASP A 99 -3.91 35.61 -7.17
N GLU A 100 -4.82 34.76 -6.70
CA GLU A 100 -4.53 33.66 -5.77
C GLU A 100 -4.93 32.31 -6.36
N LEU A 101 -4.21 31.25 -5.99
CA LEU A 101 -4.63 29.89 -6.27
C LEU A 101 -5.91 29.56 -5.48
N LEU A 102 -6.97 29.16 -6.21
CA LEU A 102 -8.18 28.60 -5.61
C LEU A 102 -7.97 27.15 -5.16
N GLY A 103 -7.07 26.43 -5.83
CA GLY A 103 -6.73 25.04 -5.55
C GLY A 103 -6.20 24.31 -6.77
N ILE A 104 -5.94 23.02 -6.59
CA ILE A 104 -5.51 22.11 -7.64
C ILE A 104 -6.30 20.80 -7.56
N GLU A 105 -6.39 20.09 -8.67
CA GLU A 105 -6.95 18.74 -8.73
C GLU A 105 -6.00 17.83 -9.51
N ILE A 106 -5.77 16.61 -9.03
CA ILE A 106 -5.04 15.58 -9.79
C ILE A 106 -6.04 14.89 -10.72
N LEU A 107 -5.90 15.10 -12.03
CA LEU A 107 -6.81 14.53 -13.03
C LEU A 107 -6.44 13.10 -13.40
N LYS A 108 -5.13 12.85 -13.51
CA LYS A 108 -4.57 11.55 -13.92
C LYS A 108 -3.11 11.49 -13.51
N HIS A 109 -2.66 10.32 -13.07
CA HIS A 109 -1.25 10.05 -12.87
C HIS A 109 -0.89 8.62 -13.26
N GLU A 110 0.40 8.35 -13.43
CA GLU A 110 0.96 6.99 -13.54
C GLU A 110 1.72 6.56 -12.27
N GLU A 111 1.63 7.36 -11.20
CA GLU A 111 2.35 7.13 -9.94
C GLU A 111 2.07 5.78 -9.25
N THR A 112 3.01 5.42 -8.37
CA THR A 112 2.90 4.20 -7.55
C THR A 112 1.70 4.32 -6.60
N PRO A 113 0.80 3.33 -6.49
CA PRO A 113 -0.43 3.43 -5.70
C PRO A 113 -0.24 3.91 -4.24
N ARG A 114 0.85 3.50 -3.57
CA ARG A 114 1.17 3.95 -2.19
C ARG A 114 1.30 5.47 -2.09
N TYR A 115 1.96 6.06 -3.08
CA TYR A 115 2.33 7.48 -3.06
C TYR A 115 1.28 8.34 -3.76
N ALA A 116 0.55 7.74 -4.71
CA ALA A 116 -0.65 8.30 -5.32
C ALA A 116 -1.69 8.72 -4.26
N GLU A 117 -1.99 7.84 -3.31
CA GLU A 117 -2.94 8.12 -2.22
C GLU A 117 -2.58 9.42 -1.49
N TYR A 118 -1.30 9.63 -1.15
CA TYR A 118 -0.87 10.82 -0.42
C TYR A 118 -0.83 12.12 -1.25
N ILE A 119 -0.58 12.05 -2.56
CA ILE A 119 -0.62 13.24 -3.43
C ILE A 119 -2.04 13.61 -3.83
N GLU A 120 -3.01 12.69 -3.70
CA GLU A 120 -4.43 12.91 -3.95
C GLU A 120 -5.22 13.29 -2.68
N GLU A 121 -4.63 13.14 -1.49
CA GLU A 121 -5.29 13.49 -0.23
C GLU A 121 -5.45 15.01 -0.05
N ASP A 122 -6.59 15.41 0.54
CA ASP A 122 -6.91 16.80 0.84
C ASP A 122 -5.78 17.52 1.60
N TRP A 123 -5.11 16.85 2.53
CA TRP A 123 -4.03 17.48 3.31
C TRP A 123 -2.91 18.05 2.45
N PHE A 124 -2.63 17.44 1.29
CA PHE A 124 -1.62 17.90 0.34
C PHE A 124 -2.21 18.92 -0.63
N LEU A 125 -3.37 18.62 -1.23
CA LEU A 125 -4.02 19.48 -2.22
C LEU A 125 -4.43 20.84 -1.64
N GLU A 126 -4.88 20.88 -0.38
CA GLU A 126 -5.29 22.11 0.29
C GLU A 126 -4.13 23.08 0.54
N ARG A 127 -2.88 22.61 0.48
CA ARG A 127 -1.68 23.47 0.64
C ARG A 127 -1.52 24.47 -0.49
N PHE A 128 -2.16 24.23 -1.63
CA PHE A 128 -2.11 25.09 -2.80
C PHE A 128 -3.16 26.20 -2.76
N LYS A 129 -4.09 26.21 -1.80
CA LYS A 129 -5.15 27.22 -1.72
C LYS A 129 -4.65 28.53 -1.11
N ASN A 130 -5.21 29.66 -1.55
CA ASN A 130 -4.97 31.01 -1.02
C ASN A 130 -3.49 31.43 -1.06
N ILE A 131 -2.76 31.03 -2.10
CA ILE A 131 -1.39 31.48 -2.34
C ILE A 131 -1.39 32.47 -3.50
N ILE A 132 -0.81 33.65 -3.28
CA ILE A 132 -0.66 34.69 -4.30
C ILE A 132 0.27 34.18 -5.41
N VAL A 133 -0.14 34.34 -6.67
CA VAL A 133 0.58 33.82 -7.84
C VAL A 133 1.56 34.81 -8.46
N ASP A 134 2.05 35.77 -7.68
CA ASP A 134 3.08 36.75 -8.11
C ASP A 134 4.51 36.16 -8.09
N LYS A 135 4.66 34.96 -7.51
CA LYS A 135 5.89 34.18 -7.40
C LYS A 135 5.62 32.70 -7.61
N TYR A 136 6.70 31.96 -7.84
CA TYR A 136 6.66 30.51 -7.85
C TYR A 136 6.65 29.89 -6.46
N LEU A 137 6.00 28.74 -6.38
CA LEU A 137 5.97 27.88 -5.22
C LEU A 137 7.30 27.15 -5.04
N ASN A 138 7.69 26.92 -3.78
CA ASN A 138 8.87 26.14 -3.43
C ASN A 138 8.44 24.83 -2.78
N LEU A 139 9.08 23.72 -3.13
CA LEU A 139 8.92 22.47 -2.39
C LEU A 139 9.86 22.46 -1.18
N VAL A 140 9.32 22.18 0.01
CA VAL A 140 10.08 22.11 1.27
C VAL A 140 9.82 20.78 1.99
N VAL A 141 10.75 20.34 2.84
CA VAL A 141 10.71 18.98 3.40
C VAL A 141 9.77 18.88 4.61
N LEU A 142 9.92 19.75 5.60
CA LEU A 142 9.27 19.57 6.92
C LEU A 142 8.43 20.77 7.34
N GLU A 143 8.88 21.99 7.06
CA GLU A 143 8.23 23.20 7.58
C GLU A 143 8.09 24.27 6.50
N LYS A 144 6.97 24.99 6.61
CA LYS A 144 6.64 26.15 5.77
C LYS A 144 7.24 27.40 6.40
N GLU A 145 8.28 27.96 5.80
CA GLU A 145 8.90 29.21 6.26
C GLU A 145 8.30 30.44 5.56
N LYS A 146 7.89 30.26 4.29
CA LYS A 146 7.35 31.31 3.45
C LYS A 146 5.95 30.95 2.94
N PRO A 147 5.10 31.94 2.60
CA PRO A 147 3.76 31.68 2.07
C PRO A 147 3.72 30.79 0.83
N GLU A 148 4.74 30.88 -0.03
CA GLU A 148 4.88 30.10 -1.26
C GLU A 148 5.43 28.68 -1.05
N ASP A 149 5.82 28.31 0.18
CA ASP A 149 6.36 26.98 0.44
C ASP A 149 5.24 25.94 0.55
N ILE A 150 5.46 24.80 -0.11
CA ILE A 150 4.63 23.60 -0.15
C ILE A 150 5.42 22.47 0.49
N ILE A 151 4.91 21.95 1.60
CA ILE A 151 5.52 20.80 2.27
C ILE A 151 5.29 19.56 1.40
N GLN A 152 6.37 18.84 1.08
CA GLN A 152 6.32 17.64 0.26
C GLN A 152 5.62 16.47 0.95
N VAL A 153 5.19 15.51 0.14
CA VAL A 153 4.81 14.18 0.63
C VAL A 153 6.05 13.36 0.95
N THR A 154 6.14 12.87 2.18
CA THR A 154 7.21 11.98 2.64
C THR A 154 7.25 10.71 1.77
N GLY A 155 8.41 10.39 1.21
CA GLY A 155 8.59 9.25 0.33
C GLY A 155 8.13 9.46 -1.13
N ALA A 156 7.55 10.62 -1.45
CA ALA A 156 7.11 10.97 -2.81
C ALA A 156 7.64 12.34 -3.27
N THR A 157 8.92 12.60 -3.03
CA THR A 157 9.59 13.89 -3.34
C THR A 157 9.53 14.23 -4.83
N ILE A 158 9.79 13.27 -5.72
CA ILE A 158 9.76 13.50 -7.17
C ILE A 158 8.34 13.81 -7.65
N SER A 159 7.35 13.06 -7.17
CA SER A 159 5.93 13.29 -7.49
C SER A 159 5.45 14.64 -6.96
N SER A 160 5.82 14.99 -5.72
CA SER A 160 5.51 16.30 -5.11
C SER A 160 6.13 17.44 -5.91
N GLN A 161 7.39 17.29 -6.35
CA GLN A 161 8.07 18.29 -7.16
C GLN A 161 7.44 18.42 -8.56
N ALA A 162 7.01 17.32 -9.17
CA ALA A 162 6.32 17.35 -10.46
C ALA A 162 5.01 18.13 -10.37
N ILE A 163 4.23 17.94 -9.29
CA ILE A 163 3.00 18.72 -9.05
C ILE A 163 3.32 20.20 -8.85
N VAL A 164 4.31 20.54 -8.02
CA VAL A 164 4.75 21.93 -7.83
C VAL A 164 5.20 22.57 -9.16
N ASN A 165 5.93 21.84 -10.00
CA ASN A 165 6.32 22.32 -11.33
C ASN A 165 5.11 22.54 -12.26
N ALA A 166 4.12 21.63 -12.24
CA ALA A 166 2.91 21.76 -13.03
C ALA A 166 2.11 23.01 -12.64
N VAL A 167 2.04 23.29 -11.34
CA VAL A 167 1.40 24.51 -10.81
C VAL A 167 2.19 25.76 -11.17
N ASN A 168 3.52 25.74 -11.02
CA ASN A 168 4.37 26.87 -11.39
C ASN A 168 4.31 27.18 -12.91
N ALA A 169 4.21 26.15 -13.75
CA ALA A 169 4.00 26.34 -15.19
C ALA A 169 2.66 27.04 -15.49
N ALA A 170 1.58 26.67 -14.78
CA ALA A 170 0.28 27.33 -14.88
C ALA A 170 0.34 28.79 -14.38
N ILE A 171 1.01 29.06 -13.25
CA ILE A 171 1.25 30.42 -12.72
C ILE A 171 1.99 31.28 -13.74
N GLY A 172 3.03 30.73 -14.38
CA GLY A 172 3.79 31.41 -15.42
C GLY A 172 2.93 31.79 -16.62
N ALA A 173 2.14 30.84 -17.13
CA ALA A 173 1.23 31.08 -18.25
C ALA A 173 0.13 32.09 -17.90
N TYR A 174 -0.46 32.00 -16.70
CA TYR A 174 -1.46 32.94 -16.21
C TYR A 174 -0.94 34.38 -16.17
N ASN A 175 0.26 34.59 -15.60
CA ASN A 175 0.87 35.91 -15.51
C ASN A 175 1.26 36.47 -16.88
N TYR A 176 1.74 35.63 -17.79
CA TYR A 176 2.03 36.05 -19.16
C TYR A 176 0.77 36.52 -19.90
N ILE A 177 -0.30 35.74 -19.84
CA ILE A 177 -1.55 36.02 -20.57
C ILE A 177 -2.31 37.20 -19.97
N ASN A 178 -2.54 37.19 -18.65
CA ASN A 178 -3.46 38.14 -18.02
C ASN A 178 -2.76 39.41 -17.53
N ASN A 179 -1.48 39.29 -17.12
CA ASN A 179 -0.74 40.37 -16.48
C ASN A 179 0.40 40.91 -17.37
N GLY A 180 0.73 40.25 -18.49
CA GLY A 180 1.84 40.62 -19.36
C GLY A 180 3.21 40.48 -18.70
N VAL A 181 3.32 39.63 -17.67
CA VAL A 181 4.56 39.41 -16.91
C VAL A 181 5.24 38.13 -17.39
N GLU A 182 6.46 38.29 -17.89
CA GLU A 182 7.32 37.18 -18.29
C GLU A 182 8.05 36.61 -17.06
N MET A 183 7.73 35.37 -16.69
CA MET A 183 8.37 34.66 -15.57
C MET A 183 9.45 33.68 -16.04
N ALA A 184 10.29 33.20 -15.13
CA ALA A 184 11.36 32.26 -15.46
C ALA A 184 10.80 30.92 -15.96
N SER A 185 11.43 30.28 -16.94
CA SER A 185 10.97 29.00 -17.50
C SER A 185 10.87 27.89 -16.44
N VAL A 186 9.83 27.06 -16.56
CA VAL A 186 9.58 25.90 -15.70
C VAL A 186 9.53 24.64 -16.57
N PRO A 187 10.45 23.67 -16.38
CA PRO A 187 10.45 22.44 -17.17
C PRO A 187 9.27 21.53 -16.80
N ASP A 188 8.85 20.70 -17.76
CA ASP A 188 7.83 19.66 -17.62
C ASP A 188 8.39 18.35 -17.02
N VAL A 189 9.67 18.33 -16.66
CA VAL A 189 10.36 17.19 -16.03
C VAL A 189 11.09 17.64 -14.77
N VAL A 190 11.10 16.78 -13.75
CA VAL A 190 11.87 17.03 -12.53
C VAL A 190 13.37 16.93 -12.82
N PRO A 191 14.22 17.90 -12.42
CA PRO A 191 15.66 17.90 -12.72
C PRO A 191 16.38 16.63 -12.29
N GLN A 192 17.28 16.11 -13.14
CA GLN A 192 18.03 14.86 -12.86
C GLN A 192 18.85 14.90 -11.55
N GLU A 193 19.22 16.09 -11.04
CA GLU A 193 19.88 16.20 -9.74
C GLU A 193 19.01 15.68 -8.58
N LEU A 194 17.69 15.92 -8.61
CA LEU A 194 16.73 15.40 -7.61
C LEU A 194 16.60 13.87 -7.70
N TRP A 195 16.64 13.29 -8.90
CA TRP A 195 16.63 11.84 -9.11
C TRP A 195 17.93 11.16 -8.64
N SER A 196 19.07 11.85 -8.81
CA SER A 196 20.38 11.37 -8.39
C SER A 196 20.54 11.41 -6.86
N GLN A 197 19.87 12.36 -6.19
CA GLN A 197 19.74 12.40 -4.74
C GLN A 197 18.85 11.26 -4.23
N ASP A 198 17.74 10.93 -4.90
CA ASP A 198 16.80 9.89 -4.46
C ASP A 198 17.36 8.45 -4.57
N THR A 199 18.19 8.19 -5.59
CA THR A 199 18.86 6.88 -5.76
C THR A 199 20.06 6.66 -4.84
N ASN A 200 20.66 7.72 -4.31
CA ASN A 200 21.79 7.65 -3.38
C ASN A 200 21.41 7.97 -1.94
N SER A 201 20.11 8.01 -1.62
CA SER A 201 19.64 8.22 -0.26
C SER A 201 18.42 7.40 0.07
N PHE A 202 18.17 7.24 1.37
CA PHE A 202 17.02 6.55 1.92
C PHE A 202 16.46 7.34 3.09
N ALA A 203 15.20 7.09 3.42
CA ALA A 203 14.55 7.69 4.58
C ALA A 203 14.39 6.67 5.72
N ILE A 204 14.48 7.15 6.95
CA ILE A 204 14.04 6.45 8.14
C ILE A 204 12.92 7.29 8.76
N ASN A 205 11.73 6.72 8.92
CA ASN A 205 10.55 7.44 9.43
C ASN A 205 10.08 6.84 10.76
N TRP A 206 9.56 7.68 11.64
CA TRP A 206 8.84 7.32 12.86
C TRP A 206 7.64 8.26 13.01
N ASP A 207 6.78 8.01 14.01
CA ASP A 207 5.51 8.75 14.17
C ASP A 207 5.66 10.27 14.20
N GLU A 208 6.75 10.78 14.78
CA GLU A 208 6.96 12.21 15.02
C GLU A 208 8.01 12.83 14.09
N GLY A 209 8.56 12.08 13.12
CA GLY A 209 9.60 12.63 12.27
C GLY A 209 10.20 11.66 11.27
N SER A 210 11.14 12.19 10.49
CA SER A 210 11.94 11.40 9.56
C SER A 210 13.35 11.97 9.44
N ILE A 211 14.28 11.11 9.07
CA ILE A 211 15.62 11.51 8.64
C ILE A 211 15.88 10.93 7.25
N ARG A 212 16.44 11.77 6.39
CA ARG A 212 17.00 11.34 5.12
C ARG A 212 18.53 11.23 5.22
N ILE A 213 19.07 10.13 4.70
CA ILE A 213 20.50 9.81 4.75
C ILE A 213 20.97 9.42 3.35
N ASP A 214 21.96 10.14 2.82
CA ASP A 214 22.64 9.82 1.58
C ASP A 214 23.91 8.98 1.81
N ILE A 215 24.56 8.57 0.72
CA ILE A 215 25.75 7.70 0.77
C ILE A 215 26.98 8.41 1.35
N GLU A 216 27.05 9.73 1.29
CA GLU A 216 28.08 10.53 1.92
C GLU A 216 27.85 10.57 3.44
N LYS A 217 26.64 10.93 3.86
CA LYS A 217 26.24 11.05 5.27
C LYS A 217 26.26 9.72 6.00
N ILE A 218 25.85 8.61 5.36
CA ILE A 218 25.89 7.28 6.02
C ILE A 218 27.32 6.88 6.39
N LYS A 219 28.32 7.33 5.64
CA LYS A 219 29.74 7.04 5.91
C LYS A 219 30.34 7.87 7.04
N GLU A 220 29.64 8.89 7.52
CA GLU A 220 30.05 9.69 8.68
C GLU A 220 29.78 8.96 10.00
N TYR A 221 28.87 7.99 10.01
CA TYR A 221 28.62 7.12 11.16
C TYR A 221 29.74 6.09 11.30
N GLU A 222 30.10 5.74 12.54
CA GLU A 222 31.10 4.73 12.82
C GLU A 222 30.65 3.37 12.25
N PRO A 223 31.40 2.77 11.30
CA PRO A 223 31.00 1.51 10.71
C PRO A 223 31.37 0.33 11.58
N VAL A 224 30.53 -0.70 11.53
CA VAL A 224 30.95 -2.06 11.86
C VAL A 224 31.43 -2.77 10.59
N GLU A 225 32.48 -3.58 10.72
CA GLU A 225 32.88 -4.55 9.70
C GLU A 225 32.62 -5.95 10.23
N MET A 226 31.84 -6.74 9.50
CA MET A 226 31.42 -8.05 9.97
C MET A 226 31.36 -9.08 8.85
N ASP A 227 31.89 -10.26 9.13
CA ASP A 227 31.71 -11.44 8.28
C ASP A 227 30.33 -12.03 8.57
N VAL A 228 29.50 -12.16 7.55
CA VAL A 228 28.11 -12.59 7.65
C VAL A 228 27.79 -13.67 6.64
N VAL A 229 26.81 -14.51 6.96
CA VAL A 229 26.34 -15.59 6.09
C VAL A 229 24.92 -15.28 5.63
N LEU A 230 24.76 -15.06 4.33
CA LEU A 230 23.46 -14.95 3.70
C LEU A 230 22.89 -16.35 3.46
N ILE A 231 21.81 -16.68 4.15
CA ILE A 231 21.09 -17.95 3.98
C ILE A 231 19.91 -17.72 3.04
N ASN A 232 19.98 -18.22 1.81
CA ASN A 232 18.85 -18.13 0.88
C ASN A 232 17.72 -19.06 1.32
N THR A 233 16.50 -18.82 0.82
CA THR A 233 15.32 -19.67 1.09
C THR A 233 15.48 -21.11 0.59
N THR A 234 16.43 -21.36 -0.31
CA THR A 234 16.81 -22.70 -0.78
C THR A 234 17.79 -23.43 0.17
N GLY A 235 18.24 -22.78 1.24
CA GLY A 235 19.24 -23.30 2.17
C GLY A 235 20.70 -23.14 1.68
N THR A 236 20.93 -22.52 0.51
CA THR A 236 22.30 -22.20 0.09
C THR A 236 22.84 -21.04 0.90
N GLU A 237 24.06 -21.20 1.41
CA GLU A 237 24.76 -20.18 2.20
C GLU A 237 25.77 -19.42 1.34
N THR A 238 25.90 -18.13 1.57
CA THR A 238 26.91 -17.29 0.91
C THR A 238 27.57 -16.39 1.95
N GLU A 239 28.86 -16.64 2.19
CA GLU A 239 29.69 -15.80 3.05
C GLU A 239 30.00 -14.48 2.35
N MET A 240 29.95 -13.38 3.11
CA MET A 240 30.37 -12.06 2.65
C MET A 240 30.83 -11.21 3.83
N ARG A 241 31.72 -10.26 3.57
CA ARG A 241 32.14 -9.26 4.57
C ARG A 241 31.43 -7.95 4.29
N VAL A 242 30.62 -7.48 5.22
CA VAL A 242 29.83 -6.25 5.08
C VAL A 242 30.44 -5.12 5.89
N LYS A 243 30.26 -3.89 5.41
CA LYS A 243 30.65 -2.67 6.11
C LYS A 243 29.56 -1.61 6.03
N GLY A 244 29.18 -1.10 7.19
CA GLY A 244 28.15 -0.07 7.38
C GLY A 244 27.90 0.18 8.87
N PRO A 245 27.13 1.21 9.25
CA PRO A 245 26.77 1.43 10.64
C PRO A 245 25.61 0.52 11.03
N THR A 246 25.34 0.37 12.32
CA THR A 246 24.10 -0.27 12.75
C THR A 246 22.95 0.74 12.68
N LEU A 247 21.73 0.27 12.42
CA LEU A 247 20.54 1.11 12.48
C LEU A 247 20.37 1.73 13.88
N ARG A 248 20.74 0.98 14.92
CA ARG A 248 20.72 1.46 16.31
C ARG A 248 21.60 2.70 16.47
N ASP A 249 22.86 2.64 16.04
CA ASP A 249 23.79 3.77 16.15
C ASP A 249 23.29 5.00 15.36
N VAL A 250 22.70 4.76 14.17
CA VAL A 250 22.09 5.84 13.38
C VAL A 250 20.94 6.51 14.13
N LEU A 251 20.05 5.72 14.75
CA LEU A 251 18.91 6.22 15.53
C LEU A 251 19.33 6.95 16.81
N GLU A 252 20.36 6.48 17.50
CA GLU A 252 20.89 7.11 18.71
C GLU A 252 21.36 8.55 18.45
N THR A 253 21.90 8.85 17.26
CA THR A 253 22.25 10.24 16.88
C THR A 253 21.05 11.18 16.76
N GLN A 254 19.85 10.62 16.58
CA GLN A 254 18.59 11.35 16.53
C GLN A 254 17.89 11.36 17.90
N GLY A 255 18.51 10.79 18.95
CA GLY A 255 17.93 10.66 20.28
C GLY A 255 16.85 9.58 20.39
N LEU A 256 16.84 8.61 19.48
CA LEU A 256 15.89 7.49 19.46
C LEU A 256 16.56 6.20 19.92
N ASP A 257 15.81 5.35 20.65
CA ASP A 257 16.25 3.99 21.01
C ASP A 257 15.46 2.96 20.17
N LEU A 258 16.17 2.11 19.42
CA LEU A 258 15.55 1.07 18.60
C LEU A 258 14.66 0.11 19.43
N SER A 259 14.94 -0.06 20.73
CA SER A 259 14.17 -0.95 21.62
C SER A 259 12.80 -0.40 22.02
N ASP A 260 12.56 0.90 21.82
CA ASP A 260 11.26 1.54 22.03
C ASP A 260 10.26 1.17 20.94
N PHE A 261 10.73 0.63 19.82
CA PHE A 261 9.89 0.21 18.70
C PHE A 261 9.52 -1.28 18.79
N GLU A 262 8.36 -1.61 18.24
CA GLU A 262 7.81 -2.96 18.17
C GLU A 262 8.16 -3.67 16.84
N GLY A 263 8.70 -2.93 15.88
CA GLY A 263 9.25 -3.47 14.64
C GLY A 263 9.69 -2.38 13.68
N ILE A 264 10.32 -2.79 12.57
CA ILE A 264 10.67 -1.92 11.44
C ILE A 264 10.22 -2.52 10.12
N GLY A 265 9.74 -1.68 9.20
CA GLY A 265 9.38 -2.05 7.83
C GLY A 265 10.43 -1.53 6.86
N ALA A 266 11.18 -2.41 6.21
CA ALA A 266 12.20 -2.03 5.24
C ALA A 266 11.68 -2.22 3.82
N THR A 267 11.78 -1.16 3.01
CA THR A 267 11.36 -1.13 1.61
C THR A 267 12.54 -0.88 0.70
N GLY A 268 12.70 -1.72 -0.34
CA GLY A 268 13.62 -1.51 -1.44
C GLY A 268 12.98 -0.71 -2.57
N ARG A 269 13.79 -0.03 -3.38
CA ARG A 269 13.32 0.69 -4.58
C ARG A 269 12.62 -0.19 -5.61
N ASP A 270 12.87 -1.49 -5.62
CA ASP A 270 12.18 -2.48 -6.45
C ASP A 270 10.79 -2.85 -5.93
N GLY A 271 10.31 -2.16 -4.88
CA GLY A 271 9.03 -2.42 -4.22
C GLY A 271 9.07 -3.62 -3.28
N TYR A 272 10.24 -4.23 -3.09
CA TYR A 272 10.40 -5.30 -2.11
C TYR A 272 10.17 -4.77 -0.70
N TYR A 273 9.37 -5.50 0.08
CA TYR A 273 9.07 -5.13 1.46
C TYR A 273 9.28 -6.31 2.39
N THR A 274 9.83 -6.02 3.58
CA THR A 274 9.88 -6.94 4.70
C THR A 274 9.66 -6.20 6.01
N LEU A 275 8.92 -6.83 6.92
CA LEU A 275 8.71 -6.36 8.28
C LEU A 275 9.60 -7.20 9.21
N ILE A 276 10.36 -6.54 10.06
CA ILE A 276 11.22 -7.14 11.07
C ILE A 276 10.59 -6.79 12.43
N ASP A 277 10.15 -7.81 13.16
CA ASP A 277 9.54 -7.65 14.48
C ASP A 277 10.57 -7.37 15.58
N LYS A 278 10.09 -6.89 16.73
CA LYS A 278 10.90 -6.61 17.92
C LYS A 278 11.80 -7.77 18.31
N GLU A 279 11.32 -9.01 18.24
CA GLU A 279 12.09 -10.19 18.63
C GLU A 279 13.39 -10.28 17.81
N LYS A 280 13.30 -10.13 16.49
CA LYS A 280 14.48 -10.13 15.60
C LYS A 280 15.38 -8.93 15.81
N LEU A 281 14.82 -7.76 16.08
CA LEU A 281 15.59 -6.54 16.37
C LEU A 281 16.38 -6.63 17.69
N MET A 282 15.93 -7.46 18.62
CA MET A 282 16.59 -7.69 19.89
C MET A 282 17.66 -8.80 19.82
N THR A 283 17.59 -9.70 18.85
CA THR A 283 18.53 -10.83 18.71
C THR A 283 19.71 -10.55 17.78
N GLY A 284 19.59 -9.59 16.86
CA GLY A 284 20.64 -9.23 15.90
C GLY A 284 20.67 -7.75 15.54
N ASP A 285 21.88 -7.24 15.31
CA ASP A 285 22.07 -5.87 14.84
C ASP A 285 21.66 -5.75 13.36
N VAL A 286 20.84 -4.76 13.06
CA VAL A 286 20.49 -4.38 11.69
C VAL A 286 21.62 -3.51 11.15
N ILE A 287 22.37 -4.00 10.16
CA ILE A 287 23.47 -3.24 9.54
C ILE A 287 22.99 -2.60 8.24
N LEU A 288 23.30 -1.32 8.05
CA LEU A 288 23.03 -0.55 6.83
C LEU A 288 24.28 -0.54 5.97
N ALA A 289 24.55 -1.66 5.29
CA ALA A 289 25.81 -1.87 4.57
C ALA A 289 25.89 -1.02 3.29
N TRP A 290 26.96 -0.24 3.11
CA TRP A 290 27.26 0.48 1.85
C TRP A 290 28.40 -0.20 1.07
N GLU A 291 29.07 -1.19 1.66
CA GLU A 291 30.18 -1.94 1.09
C GLU A 291 30.06 -3.42 1.42
N VAL A 292 30.37 -4.27 0.44
CA VAL A 292 30.36 -5.73 0.52
C VAL A 292 31.65 -6.27 -0.12
N ASP A 293 32.36 -7.15 0.57
CA ASP A 293 33.62 -7.77 0.17
C ASP A 293 34.70 -6.75 -0.27
N GLY A 294 34.82 -5.65 0.47
CA GLY A 294 35.79 -4.59 0.20
C GLY A 294 35.45 -3.71 -1.02
N LYS A 295 34.24 -3.85 -1.58
CA LYS A 295 33.78 -3.11 -2.75
C LYS A 295 32.50 -2.33 -2.44
N PRO A 296 32.39 -1.06 -2.90
CA PRO A 296 31.13 -0.34 -2.83
C PRO A 296 29.99 -1.14 -3.48
N LEU A 297 28.77 -0.96 -2.98
CA LEU A 297 27.58 -1.49 -3.64
C LEU A 297 27.53 -1.04 -5.10
N LYS A 298 26.99 -1.91 -5.96
CA LYS A 298 26.69 -1.57 -7.36
C LYS A 298 25.64 -0.47 -7.41
N GLU A 299 25.64 0.34 -8.48
CA GLU A 299 24.69 1.46 -8.64
C GLU A 299 23.23 1.05 -8.42
N GLU A 300 22.85 -0.13 -8.94
CA GLU A 300 21.49 -0.66 -8.78
C GLU A 300 21.14 -1.07 -7.33
N GLU A 301 22.13 -1.34 -6.47
CA GLU A 301 21.94 -1.77 -5.08
C GLU A 301 22.12 -0.65 -4.03
N LYS A 302 22.61 0.52 -4.45
CA LYS A 302 22.70 1.72 -3.60
C LYS A 302 21.34 2.16 -3.06
N PRO A 303 21.25 2.99 -2.00
CA PRO A 303 22.37 3.52 -1.22
C PRO A 303 22.97 2.51 -0.25
N VAL A 304 22.13 1.67 0.35
CA VAL A 304 22.52 0.66 1.33
C VAL A 304 21.77 -0.64 1.11
N ARG A 305 22.38 -1.72 1.61
CA ARG A 305 21.75 -3.02 1.79
C ARG A 305 21.53 -3.23 3.29
N LEU A 306 20.29 -3.48 3.68
CA LEU A 306 19.97 -3.94 5.01
C LEU A 306 20.48 -5.37 5.18
N VAL A 307 21.21 -5.60 6.27
CA VAL A 307 21.80 -6.89 6.61
C VAL A 307 21.35 -7.25 8.01
N LEU A 308 20.68 -8.40 8.13
CA LEU A 308 20.21 -8.93 9.41
C LEU A 308 20.87 -10.30 9.66
N PRO A 309 22.01 -10.33 10.37
CA PRO A 309 22.79 -11.55 10.56
C PRO A 309 21.95 -12.66 11.21
N LYS A 310 22.22 -13.92 10.86
CA LYS A 310 21.52 -15.13 11.34
C LYS A 310 20.07 -15.27 10.88
N GLU A 311 19.52 -14.25 10.23
CA GLU A 311 18.19 -14.31 9.61
C GLU A 311 18.28 -14.67 8.11
N LEU A 312 17.19 -15.20 7.57
CA LEU A 312 17.10 -15.58 6.17
C LEU A 312 17.24 -14.34 5.25
N GLY A 313 17.73 -14.59 4.03
CA GLY A 313 17.93 -13.57 3.00
C GLY A 313 16.74 -12.66 2.70
N PRO A 314 15.47 -13.07 2.90
CA PRO A 314 14.34 -12.15 2.78
C PRO A 314 14.34 -10.94 3.72
N TYR A 315 15.06 -11.00 4.84
CA TYR A 315 15.22 -9.84 5.71
C TYR A 315 16.33 -8.89 5.23
N TRP A 316 17.09 -9.27 4.21
CA TRP A 316 18.26 -8.53 3.74
C TRP A 316 17.94 -7.66 2.53
N VAL A 317 17.16 -6.60 2.78
CA VAL A 317 16.63 -5.70 1.75
C VAL A 317 17.76 -4.98 1.03
N LYS A 318 17.77 -5.07 -0.30
CA LYS A 318 18.70 -4.31 -1.15
C LYS A 318 18.08 -2.96 -1.52
N MET A 319 18.92 -2.03 -2.00
CA MET A 319 18.47 -0.75 -2.56
C MET A 319 17.43 -0.06 -1.67
N VAL A 320 17.71 -0.06 -0.37
CA VAL A 320 16.78 0.44 0.65
C VAL A 320 16.41 1.86 0.29
N SER A 321 15.12 2.12 0.11
CA SER A 321 14.55 3.46 -0.09
C SER A 321 13.98 4.01 1.21
N ASN A 322 13.43 3.13 2.05
CA ASN A 322 12.68 3.52 3.22
C ASN A 322 12.75 2.50 4.36
N ILE A 323 12.86 2.98 5.59
CA ILE A 323 12.72 2.20 6.82
C ILE A 323 11.68 2.89 7.70
N ASP A 324 10.52 2.26 7.89
CA ASP A 324 9.45 2.74 8.76
C ASP A 324 9.59 2.11 10.15
N LEU A 325 9.68 2.91 11.21
CA LEU A 325 9.73 2.45 12.61
C LEU A 325 8.31 2.41 13.19
N TYR A 326 7.92 1.29 13.78
CA TYR A 326 6.58 1.11 14.37
C TYR A 326 6.66 1.13 15.89
N SER A 327 6.15 2.20 16.52
CA SER A 327 6.22 2.44 17.97
C SER A 327 5.18 1.64 18.77
N VAL A 328 4.02 1.39 18.17
CA VAL A 328 2.88 0.74 18.83
C VAL A 328 2.36 -0.36 17.92
N ILE A 329 2.19 -1.53 18.52
CA ILE A 329 1.54 -2.66 17.89
C ILE A 329 0.50 -3.19 18.84
N SER A 330 -0.75 -3.14 18.38
CA SER A 330 -1.88 -3.54 19.21
C SER A 330 -1.77 -5.01 19.59
N PRO A 331 -1.85 -5.33 20.89
CA PRO A 331 -1.72 -6.69 21.35
C PRO A 331 -2.85 -7.55 20.75
N LYS A 332 -2.53 -8.81 20.45
CA LYS A 332 -3.53 -9.77 20.00
C LYS A 332 -4.34 -10.28 21.17
N ASP A 333 -5.66 -10.15 21.06
CA ASP A 333 -6.64 -10.66 21.99
C ASP A 333 -7.85 -11.14 21.19
N ILE A 334 -7.71 -12.33 20.59
CA ILE A 334 -8.65 -12.87 19.62
C ILE A 334 -9.99 -13.19 20.30
N ASP A 335 -11.03 -12.53 19.83
CA ASP A 335 -12.42 -12.71 20.25
C ASP A 335 -13.18 -13.64 19.30
N LYS A 336 -12.77 -13.74 18.02
CA LYS A 336 -13.49 -14.53 17.01
C LYS A 336 -12.54 -15.39 16.19
N VAL A 337 -12.90 -16.67 16.01
CA VAL A 337 -12.20 -17.59 15.11
C VAL A 337 -13.17 -18.04 14.02
N HIS A 338 -12.89 -17.65 12.77
CA HIS A 338 -13.71 -17.91 11.59
C HIS A 338 -13.17 -19.07 10.76
N MET A 339 -14.07 -19.76 10.08
CA MET A 339 -13.74 -20.80 9.09
C MET A 339 -13.56 -20.15 7.72
N PHE A 340 -12.42 -20.38 7.06
CA PHE A 340 -12.10 -19.68 5.81
C PHE A 340 -13.14 -19.89 4.70
N ASP A 341 -13.52 -21.14 4.40
CA ASP A 341 -14.39 -21.42 3.26
C ASP A 341 -15.80 -20.80 3.44
N PRO A 342 -16.50 -20.98 4.58
CA PRO A 342 -17.78 -20.29 4.82
C PRO A 342 -17.66 -18.75 4.84
N LEU A 343 -16.55 -18.20 5.36
CA LEU A 343 -16.34 -16.76 5.43
C LEU A 343 -16.17 -16.11 4.05
N THR A 344 -15.70 -16.86 3.06
CA THR A 344 -15.27 -16.33 1.75
C THR A 344 -16.13 -16.80 0.57
N GLU A 345 -17.23 -17.52 0.82
CA GLU A 345 -18.07 -18.11 -0.23
C GLU A 345 -18.68 -17.08 -1.19
N ASP A 346 -19.03 -15.90 -0.68
CA ASP A 346 -19.59 -14.75 -1.41
C ASP A 346 -18.52 -13.84 -2.04
N ILE A 347 -17.23 -14.15 -1.86
CA ILE A 347 -16.13 -13.37 -2.43
C ILE A 347 -15.78 -13.91 -3.81
N GLU A 348 -15.90 -13.06 -4.83
CA GLU A 348 -15.46 -13.38 -6.19
C GLU A 348 -13.93 -13.55 -6.20
N PRO A 349 -13.40 -14.72 -6.64
CA PRO A 349 -11.98 -14.97 -6.62
C PRO A 349 -11.21 -14.20 -7.69
N TYR A 350 -9.99 -13.82 -7.34
CA TYR A 350 -8.98 -13.41 -8.28
C TYR A 350 -8.15 -14.62 -8.73
N TYR A 351 -7.95 -14.80 -10.04
CA TYR A 351 -7.13 -15.89 -10.58
C TYR A 351 -5.70 -15.40 -10.81
N TYR A 352 -4.77 -15.92 -10.00
CA TYR A 352 -3.38 -15.53 -10.03
C TYR A 352 -2.52 -16.53 -10.79
N GLU A 353 -1.70 -16.05 -11.72
CA GLU A 353 -0.78 -16.91 -12.46
C GLU A 353 0.52 -17.13 -11.67
N TYR A 354 0.72 -18.35 -11.18
CA TYR A 354 1.89 -18.75 -10.41
C TYR A 354 2.55 -19.97 -11.05
N TYR A 355 3.78 -19.79 -11.54
CA TYR A 355 4.56 -20.85 -12.23
C TYR A 355 3.78 -21.60 -13.33
N GLY A 356 2.91 -20.89 -14.07
CA GLY A 356 2.12 -21.46 -15.17
C GLY A 356 0.81 -22.14 -14.75
N SER A 357 0.44 -22.12 -13.46
CA SER A 357 -0.90 -22.44 -12.98
C SER A 357 -1.70 -21.16 -12.71
N LYS A 358 -3.00 -21.17 -12.99
CA LYS A 358 -3.93 -20.09 -12.60
C LYS A 358 -4.72 -20.54 -11.38
N ASP A 359 -4.29 -20.09 -10.22
CA ASP A 359 -4.81 -20.57 -8.94
C ASP A 359 -5.79 -19.58 -8.32
N LYS A 360 -6.88 -20.10 -7.76
CA LYS A 360 -7.90 -19.30 -7.07
C LYS A 360 -7.29 -18.57 -5.87
N SER A 361 -7.52 -17.27 -5.78
CA SER A 361 -7.01 -16.41 -4.71
C SER A 361 -8.07 -15.43 -4.22
N ILE A 362 -8.10 -15.16 -2.92
CA ILE A 362 -9.07 -14.27 -2.27
C ILE A 362 -8.36 -13.01 -1.77
N GLU A 363 -8.87 -11.82 -2.12
CA GLU A 363 -8.33 -10.55 -1.65
C GLU A 363 -8.49 -10.43 -0.13
N VAL A 364 -7.39 -10.25 0.61
CA VAL A 364 -7.46 -10.16 2.08
C VAL A 364 -8.26 -8.93 2.50
N GLY A 365 -8.16 -7.82 1.77
CA GLY A 365 -8.95 -6.62 2.00
C GLY A 365 -10.47 -6.86 2.01
N GLN A 366 -10.97 -7.80 1.20
CA GLN A 366 -12.39 -8.19 1.19
C GLN A 366 -12.79 -8.98 2.43
N ILE A 367 -11.89 -9.84 2.93
CA ILE A 367 -12.10 -10.58 4.18
C ILE A 367 -12.14 -9.61 5.36
N LEU A 368 -11.16 -8.68 5.44
CA LEU A 368 -11.05 -7.73 6.54
C LEU A 368 -12.27 -6.81 6.66
N ARG A 369 -12.94 -6.48 5.54
CA ARG A 369 -14.20 -5.71 5.55
C ARG A 369 -15.37 -6.39 6.28
N LYS A 370 -15.26 -7.69 6.57
CA LYS A 370 -16.26 -8.46 7.30
C LYS A 370 -16.04 -8.45 8.82
N PHE A 371 -14.91 -7.93 9.30
CA PHE A 371 -14.61 -7.88 10.72
C PHE A 371 -15.11 -6.58 11.33
N ASP A 372 -15.61 -6.67 12.56
CA ASP A 372 -16.12 -5.50 13.28
C ASP A 372 -14.99 -4.54 13.68
N VAL A 373 -13.79 -5.08 13.94
CA VAL A 373 -12.62 -4.34 14.38
C VAL A 373 -11.40 -4.76 13.57
N VAL A 374 -10.82 -3.81 12.84
CA VAL A 374 -9.54 -3.96 12.15
C VAL A 374 -8.66 -2.80 12.56
N ASP A 375 -7.70 -3.05 13.44
CA ASP A 375 -6.75 -2.03 13.89
C ASP A 375 -5.64 -1.86 12.85
N GLU A 376 -5.53 -0.69 12.25
CA GLU A 376 -4.51 -0.39 11.24
C GLU A 376 -3.09 -0.39 11.81
N LYS A 377 -2.94 -0.20 13.13
CA LYS A 377 -1.68 -0.31 13.87
C LYS A 377 -1.41 -1.74 14.37
N GLY A 378 -2.34 -2.67 14.13
CA GLY A 378 -2.16 -4.07 14.47
C GLY A 378 -1.32 -4.84 13.45
N PHE A 379 -0.83 -6.01 13.87
CA PHE A 379 -0.24 -6.97 12.95
C PHE A 379 -1.26 -7.93 12.35
N PHE A 380 -1.14 -8.12 11.05
CA PHE A 380 -1.65 -9.28 10.36
C PHE A 380 -0.64 -10.42 10.50
N THR A 381 -1.00 -11.47 11.23
CA THR A 381 -0.10 -12.59 11.51
C THR A 381 -0.55 -13.80 10.77
N MET A 382 0.37 -14.48 10.11
CA MET A 382 0.15 -15.72 9.37
C MET A 382 0.99 -16.81 10.00
N ALA A 383 0.41 -17.99 10.20
CA ALA A 383 1.11 -19.17 10.71
C ALA A 383 0.96 -20.36 9.77
N ALA A 384 2.03 -21.14 9.62
CA ALA A 384 2.09 -22.34 8.77
C ALA A 384 2.22 -23.63 9.58
N VAL A 385 1.99 -24.76 8.91
CA VAL A 385 2.13 -26.11 9.48
C VAL A 385 3.55 -26.43 9.95
N ASP A 386 4.57 -25.81 9.35
CA ASP A 386 5.98 -25.98 9.71
C ASP A 386 6.40 -25.14 10.92
N GLY A 387 5.46 -24.40 11.52
CA GLY A 387 5.70 -23.52 12.65
C GLY A 387 6.19 -22.13 12.25
N LEU A 388 6.34 -21.82 10.95
CA LEU A 388 6.67 -20.47 10.51
C LEU A 388 5.54 -19.51 10.90
N ILE A 389 5.90 -18.46 11.64
CA ILE A 389 5.03 -17.32 11.93
C ILE A 389 5.61 -16.10 11.23
N LYS A 390 4.76 -15.36 10.53
CA LYS A 390 5.13 -14.12 9.86
C LYS A 390 4.13 -13.01 10.21
N ASN A 391 4.64 -11.87 10.60
CA ASN A 391 3.87 -10.65 10.78
C ASN A 391 3.95 -9.77 9.54
N GLU A 392 2.88 -9.04 9.28
CA GLU A 392 2.76 -7.98 8.29
C GLU A 392 1.93 -6.83 8.88
N THR A 393 2.06 -5.63 8.32
CA THR A 393 1.21 -4.51 8.71
C THR A 393 -0.18 -4.64 8.08
N ILE A 394 -1.22 -4.27 8.82
CA ILE A 394 -2.61 -4.35 8.34
C ILE A 394 -2.82 -3.46 7.11
N SER A 395 -2.22 -2.27 7.08
CA SER A 395 -2.30 -1.34 5.94
C SER A 395 -1.79 -1.96 4.64
N LEU A 396 -0.63 -2.64 4.69
CA LEU A 396 -0.05 -3.31 3.53
C LEU A 396 -0.92 -4.48 3.04
N VAL A 397 -1.38 -5.31 3.98
CA VAL A 397 -2.15 -6.52 3.67
C VAL A 397 -3.51 -6.16 3.08
N ARG A 398 -4.20 -5.17 3.67
CA ARG A 398 -5.55 -4.75 3.26
C ARG A 398 -5.61 -4.34 1.79
N GLN A 399 -4.60 -3.64 1.29
CA GLN A 399 -4.60 -3.11 -0.07
C GLN A 399 -4.05 -4.07 -1.12
N ARG A 400 -3.23 -5.05 -0.73
CA ARG A 400 -2.34 -5.71 -1.70
C ARG A 400 -2.23 -7.22 -1.59
N TYR A 401 -2.65 -7.81 -0.48
CA TYR A 401 -2.45 -9.23 -0.26
C TYR A 401 -3.66 -10.02 -0.74
N TYR A 402 -3.37 -11.19 -1.30
CA TYR A 402 -4.35 -12.22 -1.57
C TYR A 402 -3.91 -13.50 -0.87
N ILE A 403 -4.87 -14.34 -0.51
CA ILE A 403 -4.60 -15.72 -0.12
C ILE A 403 -4.95 -16.62 -1.28
N LYS A 404 -3.94 -17.24 -1.86
CA LYS A 404 -4.07 -18.35 -2.81
C LYS A 404 -4.54 -19.57 -2.05
N VAL A 405 -5.62 -20.20 -2.53
CA VAL A 405 -6.30 -21.33 -1.84
C VAL A 405 -6.25 -22.64 -2.61
N GLU A 406 -5.78 -22.61 -3.85
CA GLU A 406 -5.61 -23.78 -4.71
C GLU A 406 -4.17 -23.90 -5.22
N GLY A 407 -3.81 -25.08 -5.74
CA GLY A 407 -2.50 -25.36 -6.32
C GLY A 407 -1.39 -25.51 -5.29
N ASP A 408 -0.15 -25.61 -5.77
CA ASP A 408 0.99 -25.92 -4.91
C ASP A 408 1.21 -24.87 -3.82
N ASN A 409 1.59 -25.34 -2.62
CA ASN A 409 1.86 -24.56 -1.42
C ASN A 409 0.63 -23.87 -0.78
N ALA A 410 -0.57 -24.02 -1.33
CA ALA A 410 -1.78 -23.42 -0.76
C ALA A 410 -2.11 -24.02 0.63
N PRO A 411 -2.74 -23.23 1.52
CA PRO A 411 -2.99 -21.80 1.41
C PRO A 411 -1.71 -20.98 1.54
N MET A 412 -1.57 -19.91 0.74
CA MET A 412 -0.36 -19.09 0.72
C MET A 412 -0.68 -17.62 0.46
N ASN A 413 -0.04 -16.70 1.17
CA ASN A 413 -0.15 -15.27 0.86
C ASN A 413 0.61 -14.94 -0.42
N ILE A 414 0.06 -14.06 -1.25
CA ILE A 414 0.66 -13.58 -2.48
C ILE A 414 0.36 -12.09 -2.65
N SER A 415 1.09 -11.42 -3.54
CA SER A 415 0.79 -10.06 -3.99
C SER A 415 0.99 -9.98 -5.51
N PRO A 416 -0.05 -9.64 -6.28
CA PRO A 416 0.07 -9.48 -7.74
C PRO A 416 0.93 -8.28 -8.14
N ASN A 417 0.93 -7.22 -7.32
CA ASN A 417 1.43 -5.90 -7.70
C ASN A 417 2.84 -5.60 -7.17
N PHE A 418 3.40 -6.43 -6.29
CA PHE A 418 4.79 -6.28 -5.85
C PHE A 418 5.36 -7.57 -5.26
N LYS A 419 6.68 -7.63 -5.11
CA LYS A 419 7.39 -8.82 -4.64
C LYS A 419 7.37 -8.88 -3.12
N LEU A 420 6.75 -9.93 -2.58
CA LEU A 420 6.80 -10.23 -1.15
C LEU A 420 8.14 -10.86 -0.78
N GLY A 421 8.64 -10.52 0.41
CA GLY A 421 9.90 -11.09 0.83
C GLY A 421 9.88 -12.57 1.14
N MET A 422 8.81 -13.03 1.77
CA MET A 422 8.62 -14.42 2.13
C MET A 422 7.12 -14.73 2.10
N ASN A 423 6.76 -15.81 1.43
CA ASN A 423 5.39 -16.34 1.46
C ASN A 423 5.29 -17.40 2.55
N VAL A 424 4.20 -17.34 3.32
CA VAL A 424 3.80 -18.35 4.29
C VAL A 424 2.97 -19.38 3.56
N LYS A 425 3.53 -20.58 3.41
CA LYS A 425 2.96 -21.71 2.67
C LYS A 425 2.23 -22.64 3.61
N HIS A 426 1.24 -23.37 3.11
CA HIS A 426 0.48 -24.33 3.92
C HIS A 426 -0.01 -23.69 5.23
N MET A 427 -0.63 -22.52 5.10
CA MET A 427 -1.06 -21.71 6.22
C MET A 427 -2.14 -22.43 7.02
N THR A 428 -1.97 -22.50 8.35
CA THR A 428 -2.99 -23.04 9.26
C THR A 428 -4.04 -21.97 9.57
N HIS A 429 -3.60 -20.73 9.77
CA HIS A 429 -4.46 -19.58 10.03
C HIS A 429 -3.75 -18.26 9.76
N PHE A 430 -4.55 -17.20 9.66
CA PHE A 430 -4.09 -15.82 9.83
C PHE A 430 -4.95 -15.08 10.86
N SER A 431 -4.44 -13.99 11.43
CA SER A 431 -5.16 -13.22 12.45
C SER A 431 -4.85 -11.72 12.44
N THR A 432 -5.82 -10.93 12.87
CA THR A 432 -5.70 -9.50 13.22
C THR A 432 -5.55 -9.37 14.75
N THR A 433 -6.00 -8.26 15.34
CA THR A 433 -6.02 -8.06 16.80
C THR A 433 -7.16 -8.82 17.47
N LYS A 434 -8.33 -8.92 16.83
CA LYS A 434 -9.57 -9.48 17.40
C LYS A 434 -10.10 -10.70 16.67
N ASP A 435 -9.69 -10.91 15.42
CA ASP A 435 -10.22 -11.98 14.58
C ASP A 435 -9.10 -12.88 14.08
N ALA A 436 -9.35 -14.19 14.04
CA ALA A 436 -8.52 -15.17 13.36
C ALA A 436 -9.36 -15.93 12.33
N VAL A 437 -8.73 -16.33 11.23
CA VAL A 437 -9.35 -17.16 10.18
C VAL A 437 -8.50 -18.40 10.00
N ILE A 438 -9.10 -19.56 10.17
CA ILE A 438 -8.40 -20.85 10.06
C ILE A 438 -8.70 -21.52 8.73
N PHE A 439 -7.75 -22.33 8.28
CA PHE A 439 -7.91 -23.28 7.18
C PHE A 439 -8.04 -24.68 7.78
N PRO A 440 -9.27 -25.22 7.96
CA PRO A 440 -9.49 -26.48 8.69
C PRO A 440 -8.65 -27.65 8.16
N HIS A 441 -8.53 -27.77 6.84
CA HIS A 441 -7.75 -28.81 6.17
C HIS A 441 -6.24 -28.76 6.44
N MET A 442 -5.70 -27.61 6.84
CA MET A 442 -4.29 -27.44 7.27
C MET A 442 -4.18 -27.47 8.79
N MET A 443 -5.16 -26.90 9.51
CA MET A 443 -5.17 -26.86 10.97
C MET A 443 -5.12 -28.26 11.58
N LYS A 444 -5.76 -29.26 10.96
CA LYS A 444 -5.76 -30.64 11.43
C LYS A 444 -4.36 -31.28 11.54
N GLU A 445 -3.37 -30.77 10.82
CA GLU A 445 -2.00 -31.28 10.84
C GLU A 445 -1.23 -30.86 12.12
N VAL A 446 -1.74 -29.86 12.85
CA VAL A 446 -1.06 -29.28 14.02
C VAL A 446 -1.84 -29.37 15.32
N VAL A 447 -3.06 -29.95 15.30
CA VAL A 447 -3.94 -30.09 16.47
C VAL A 447 -4.30 -31.55 16.75
N ARG A 448 -4.74 -31.87 17.97
CA ARG A 448 -5.24 -33.21 18.30
C ARG A 448 -6.51 -33.52 17.50
N THR A 449 -6.58 -34.73 16.96
CA THR A 449 -7.73 -35.22 16.20
C THR A 449 -8.34 -36.47 16.81
N LYS A 450 -9.63 -36.72 16.52
CA LYS A 450 -10.38 -37.93 16.87
C LYS A 450 -11.23 -38.35 15.68
N GLU A 451 -11.38 -39.65 15.44
CA GLU A 451 -12.32 -40.15 14.43
C GLU A 451 -13.77 -39.98 14.90
N ILE A 452 -14.60 -39.33 14.07
CA ILE A 452 -16.03 -39.10 14.28
C ILE A 452 -16.75 -39.46 12.97
N HIS A 453 -17.59 -40.50 12.99
CA HIS A 453 -18.34 -40.99 11.82
C HIS A 453 -17.47 -41.22 10.56
N GLY A 454 -16.24 -41.73 10.74
CA GLY A 454 -15.29 -42.00 9.66
C GLY A 454 -14.56 -40.77 9.12
N LYS A 455 -14.61 -39.63 9.82
CA LYS A 455 -13.90 -38.39 9.50
C LYS A 455 -13.02 -37.94 10.67
N GLU A 456 -11.97 -37.19 10.37
CA GLU A 456 -11.11 -36.60 11.39
C GLU A 456 -11.74 -35.33 11.95
N GLY A 457 -12.12 -35.35 13.22
CA GLY A 457 -12.54 -34.17 13.98
C GLY A 457 -11.37 -33.56 14.73
N MET A 458 -11.15 -32.25 14.56
CA MET A 458 -10.13 -31.48 15.28
C MET A 458 -10.67 -31.04 16.64
N LEU A 459 -9.90 -31.24 17.72
CA LEU A 459 -10.30 -30.77 19.05
C LEU A 459 -10.42 -29.24 19.07
N LEU A 460 -11.58 -28.73 19.47
CA LEU A 460 -11.87 -27.30 19.43
C LEU A 460 -10.91 -26.47 20.29
N GLU A 461 -10.56 -26.96 21.49
CA GLU A 461 -9.56 -26.32 22.38
C GLU A 461 -8.27 -26.00 21.63
N ASP A 462 -7.68 -27.00 20.96
CA ASP A 462 -6.40 -26.86 20.26
C ASP A 462 -6.52 -25.88 19.10
N VAL A 463 -7.64 -25.91 18.36
CA VAL A 463 -7.89 -24.99 17.25
C VAL A 463 -7.92 -23.55 17.74
N LEU A 464 -8.63 -23.27 18.83
CA LEU A 464 -8.76 -21.92 19.39
C LEU A 464 -7.43 -21.40 19.93
N LEU A 465 -6.71 -22.22 20.70
CA LEU A 465 -5.40 -21.86 21.26
C LEU A 465 -4.38 -21.63 20.14
N THR A 466 -4.37 -22.49 19.12
CA THR A 466 -3.47 -22.36 17.96
C THR A 466 -3.77 -21.09 17.17
N ALA A 467 -5.04 -20.71 17.02
CA ALA A 467 -5.45 -19.47 16.38
C ALA A 467 -5.18 -18.21 17.23
N GLY A 468 -4.70 -18.36 18.47
CA GLY A 468 -4.35 -17.27 19.38
C GLY A 468 -5.47 -16.80 20.30
N MET A 469 -6.62 -17.49 20.34
CA MET A 469 -7.69 -17.21 21.29
C MET A 469 -7.32 -17.81 22.65
N LYS A 470 -7.17 -16.93 23.65
CA LYS A 470 -6.94 -17.32 25.05
C LYS A 470 -8.17 -16.99 25.88
N TRP A 471 -8.42 -17.72 26.95
CA TRP A 471 -9.58 -17.49 27.82
C TRP A 471 -9.29 -17.94 29.26
N ASP A 472 -10.18 -17.53 30.16
CA ASP A 472 -10.25 -17.99 31.54
C ASP A 472 -11.61 -18.63 31.84
N ASP A 473 -11.77 -19.14 33.06
CA ASP A 473 -12.98 -19.84 33.51
C ASP A 473 -14.23 -18.94 33.55
N GLY A 474 -14.08 -17.62 33.48
CA GLY A 474 -15.17 -16.65 33.46
C GLY A 474 -15.75 -16.38 32.06
N ASN A 475 -15.06 -16.81 31.01
CA ASN A 475 -15.52 -16.60 29.63
C ASN A 475 -16.63 -17.58 29.23
N THR A 476 -17.47 -17.12 28.30
CA THR A 476 -18.43 -17.99 27.60
C THR A 476 -18.17 -17.96 26.10
N PHE A 477 -18.70 -18.93 25.37
CA PHE A 477 -18.52 -19.00 23.92
C PHE A 477 -19.84 -19.17 23.19
N ALA A 478 -19.86 -18.70 21.95
CA ALA A 478 -20.95 -18.90 21.01
C ALA A 478 -20.40 -19.41 19.68
N ALA A 479 -20.83 -20.58 19.24
CA ALA A 479 -20.61 -21.07 17.89
C ALA A 479 -21.79 -20.63 17.00
N LEU A 480 -21.49 -20.03 15.85
CA LEU A 480 -22.47 -19.50 14.91
C LEU A 480 -22.32 -20.19 13.56
N SER A 481 -23.44 -20.60 12.98
CA SER A 481 -23.50 -21.09 11.59
C SER A 481 -23.66 -19.96 10.58
N VAL A 482 -23.50 -20.27 9.30
CA VAL A 482 -23.74 -19.34 8.18
C VAL A 482 -25.18 -18.82 8.17
N ASP A 483 -26.15 -19.61 8.62
CA ASP A 483 -27.56 -19.22 8.75
C ASP A 483 -27.92 -18.65 10.14
N GLU A 484 -26.93 -18.13 10.87
CA GLU A 484 -27.07 -17.42 12.14
C GLU A 484 -27.64 -18.25 13.31
N ARG A 485 -27.65 -19.59 13.22
CA ARG A 485 -27.97 -20.43 14.38
C ARG A 485 -26.83 -20.38 15.37
N GLU A 486 -27.16 -20.18 16.64
CA GLU A 486 -26.20 -20.05 17.73
C GLU A 486 -26.26 -21.24 18.68
N VAL A 487 -25.09 -21.79 19.02
CA VAL A 487 -24.92 -22.76 20.12
C VAL A 487 -24.00 -22.14 21.16
N LYS A 488 -24.49 -22.01 22.40
CA LYS A 488 -23.70 -21.54 23.53
C LYS A 488 -22.85 -22.68 24.10
N LEU A 489 -21.59 -22.38 24.40
CA LEU A 489 -20.62 -23.32 24.94
C LEU A 489 -19.98 -22.73 26.20
N SER A 490 -19.85 -23.56 27.23
CA SER A 490 -19.00 -23.29 28.39
C SER A 490 -17.53 -23.65 28.10
N PRO A 491 -16.56 -23.18 28.90
CA PRO A 491 -15.18 -23.65 28.79
C PRO A 491 -15.05 -25.19 28.84
N ASP A 492 -15.85 -25.86 29.66
CA ASP A 492 -15.90 -27.33 29.73
C ASP A 492 -16.45 -27.99 28.45
N ASP A 493 -17.34 -27.31 27.72
CA ASP A 493 -17.85 -27.81 26.44
C ASP A 493 -16.78 -27.74 25.36
N ILE A 494 -15.93 -26.70 25.36
CA ILE A 494 -14.81 -26.54 24.41
C ILE A 494 -13.88 -27.76 24.44
N LEU A 495 -13.61 -28.30 25.63
CA LEU A 495 -12.76 -29.48 25.84
C LEU A 495 -13.35 -30.78 25.26
N LYS A 496 -14.65 -30.80 24.93
CA LYS A 496 -15.39 -31.97 24.44
C LYS A 496 -15.89 -31.80 23.01
N CYS A 497 -15.61 -30.65 22.41
CA CYS A 497 -16.11 -30.28 21.09
C CYS A 497 -15.06 -30.52 20.01
N TYR A 498 -15.53 -30.90 18.82
CA TYR A 498 -14.69 -31.19 17.67
C TYR A 498 -15.22 -30.52 16.40
N LEU A 499 -14.33 -30.01 15.58
CA LEU A 499 -14.63 -29.47 14.25
C LEU A 499 -14.37 -30.53 13.19
N VAL A 500 -15.38 -30.84 12.38
CA VAL A 500 -15.29 -31.83 11.29
C VAL A 500 -15.54 -31.12 9.97
N GLN A 501 -14.56 -31.14 9.06
CA GLN A 501 -14.69 -30.52 7.73
C GLN A 501 -15.29 -31.51 6.70
N GLU A 502 -16.26 -31.05 5.93
CA GLU A 502 -16.89 -31.77 4.82
C GLU A 502 -16.95 -30.89 3.56
N GLY A 503 -15.95 -30.99 2.69
CA GLY A 503 -15.81 -30.06 1.56
C GLY A 503 -15.54 -28.65 2.08
N SER A 504 -16.37 -27.68 1.71
CA SER A 504 -16.29 -26.29 2.20
C SER A 504 -17.02 -26.07 3.53
N LYS A 505 -17.78 -27.05 4.02
CA LYS A 505 -18.56 -26.91 5.26
C LYS A 505 -17.77 -27.40 6.46
N VAL A 506 -18.01 -26.80 7.62
CA VAL A 506 -17.44 -27.23 8.89
C VAL A 506 -18.56 -27.47 9.88
N ASP A 507 -18.68 -28.69 10.39
CA ASP A 507 -19.68 -29.05 11.39
C ASP A 507 -19.03 -29.09 12.79
N LEU A 508 -19.78 -28.69 13.81
CA LEU A 508 -19.40 -28.77 15.21
C LEU A 508 -20.07 -29.98 15.87
N TYR A 509 -19.25 -30.82 16.48
CA TYR A 509 -19.67 -31.98 17.25
C TYR A 509 -19.38 -31.76 18.73
N ARG A 510 -20.23 -32.33 19.59
CA ARG A 510 -19.94 -32.55 21.01
C ARG A 510 -19.85 -34.05 21.21
N GLU A 511 -18.67 -34.52 21.59
CA GLU A 511 -18.34 -35.95 21.55
C GLU A 511 -18.60 -36.55 20.15
N ASP A 512 -19.67 -37.34 19.99
CA ASP A 512 -20.03 -37.97 18.71
C ASP A 512 -21.36 -37.42 18.12
N GLU A 513 -22.00 -36.46 18.79
CA GLU A 513 -23.25 -35.84 18.36
C GLU A 513 -22.99 -34.51 17.65
N LYS A 514 -23.56 -34.32 16.45
CA LYS A 514 -23.51 -33.04 15.75
C LYS A 514 -24.46 -32.05 16.42
N ILE A 515 -23.93 -30.91 16.84
CA ILE A 515 -24.70 -29.86 17.54
C ILE A 515 -24.91 -28.61 16.67
N LEU A 516 -24.07 -28.40 15.66
CA LEU A 516 -24.20 -27.30 14.70
C LEU A 516 -23.61 -27.74 13.36
N ASP A 517 -24.33 -27.52 12.27
CA ASP A 517 -23.86 -27.71 10.91
C ASP A 517 -23.48 -26.36 10.27
N ASP A 518 -22.54 -26.41 9.34
CA ASP A 518 -22.11 -25.24 8.53
C ASP A 518 -21.70 -24.02 9.37
N MET A 519 -20.79 -24.28 10.31
CA MET A 519 -20.25 -23.30 11.25
C MET A 519 -19.42 -22.24 10.52
N LEU A 520 -19.80 -20.98 10.71
CA LEU A 520 -19.08 -19.81 10.20
C LEU A 520 -17.92 -19.46 11.14
N ARG A 521 -18.20 -19.38 12.45
CA ARG A 521 -17.22 -18.94 13.45
C ARG A 521 -17.59 -19.35 14.86
N ILE A 522 -16.64 -19.16 15.76
CA ILE A 522 -16.83 -19.22 17.20
C ILE A 522 -16.31 -17.92 17.84
N GLU A 523 -17.09 -17.40 18.80
CA GLU A 523 -16.82 -16.14 19.47
C GLU A 523 -16.68 -16.36 20.99
N ARG A 524 -15.69 -15.71 21.59
CA ARG A 524 -15.54 -15.53 23.04
C ARG A 524 -16.42 -14.35 23.49
N ARG A 525 -17.16 -14.53 24.57
CA ARG A 525 -18.12 -13.57 25.14
C ARG A 525 -17.89 -13.35 26.63
#